data_AF-A0A2H9N5M7-F1
#
_entry.id   AF-A0A2H9N5M7-F1
#
_cell.length_a   1.000
_cell.length_b   1.000
_cell.length_c   1.000
_cell.angle_alpha   90.00
_cell.angle_beta   90.00
_cell.angle_gamma   90.00
#
_symmetry.space_group_name_H-M   'P 1'
#
loop_
_entity.id
_entity.type
_entity.pdbx_description
1 polymer ?
#
loop_
_entity_poly.entity_id
_entity_poly.type
_entity_poly.pdbx_seq_one_letter_code
_entity_poly.pdbx_strand_id
1 'polypeptide(L)' 'MKKYRIFNKITKKWWEGEANSAQEACKQTGWMIGNCWIREYTEKGGWKNCKLEIKNKEVV' A
#
# COMPACT_ATOMS: atom_id res chain seq x y z
N MET A 1 -7.17 -9.58 -9.07
CA MET A 1 -6.35 -9.00 -7.97
C MET A 1 -5.32 -8.06 -8.59
N LYS A 2 -4.87 -7.05 -7.85
CA LYS A 2 -3.87 -6.10 -8.36
C LYS A 2 -2.55 -6.31 -7.65
N LYS A 3 -1.45 -6.11 -8.38
CA LYS A 3 -0.11 -6.17 -7.81
C LYS A 3 0.25 -4.84 -7.17
N TYR A 4 0.70 -4.90 -5.92
CA TYR A 4 1.14 -3.73 -5.16
C TYR A 4 2.59 -3.88 -4.73
N ARG A 5 3.27 -2.75 -4.65
CA ARG A 5 4.61 -2.63 -4.10
C ARG A 5 4.60 -1.56 -3.02
N ILE A 6 5.02 -1.93 -1.82
CA ILE A 6 4.97 -1.07 -0.65
C ILE A 6 6.39 -0.89 -0.13
N PHE A 7 6.77 0.37 0.09
CA PHE A 7 8.00 0.71 0.77
C PHE A 7 7.71 1.26 2.14
N ASN A 8 8.31 0.67 3.16
CA ASN A 8 8.28 1.22 4.51
C ASN A 8 9.35 2.31 4.64
N LYS A 9 8.92 3.56 4.84
CA LYS A 9 9.84 4.70 4.97
C LYS A 9 10.72 4.63 6.23
N ILE A 10 10.26 3.93 7.28
CA ILE A 10 10.94 3.79 8.57
C ILE A 10 11.95 2.64 8.51
N THR A 11 11.49 1.44 8.18
CA THR A 11 12.35 0.24 8.17
C THR A 11 13.16 0.08 6.89
N LYS A 12 12.90 0.91 5.87
CA LYS A 12 13.49 0.86 4.52
C LYS A 12 13.30 -0.49 3.81
N LYS A 13 12.30 -1.28 4.24
CA LYS A 13 11.96 -2.56 3.63
C LYS A 13 10.96 -2.38 2.50
N TRP A 14 11.09 -3.25 1.49
CA TRP A 14 10.14 -3.39 0.42
C TRP A 14 9.29 -4.62 0.65
N TRP A 15 8.01 -4.51 0.30
CA TRP A 15 7.08 -5.62 0.18
C TRP A 15 6.44 -5.55 -1.20
N GLU A 16 6.21 -6.71 -1.81
CA GLU A 16 5.52 -6.82 -3.08
C GLU A 16 4.57 -8.02 -3.02
N GLY A 17 3.34 -7.84 -3.47
CA GLY A 17 2.33 -8.88 -3.43
C GLY A 17 1.03 -8.43 -4.06
N GLU A 18 0.06 -9.34 -4.10
CA GLU A 18 -1.25 -9.08 -4.68
C GLU A 18 -2.29 -8.81 -3.59
N ALA A 19 -3.19 -7.88 -3.86
CA ALA A 19 -4.32 -7.56 -2.98
C ALA A 19 -5.50 -7.03 -3.81
N ASN A 20 -6.68 -6.93 -3.19
CA ASN A 20 -7.81 -6.29 -3.86
C ASN A 20 -7.73 -4.76 -3.78
N SER A 21 -7.09 -4.23 -2.74
CA SER A 21 -6.94 -2.79 -2.50
C SER A 21 -5.60 -2.43 -1.86
N ALA A 22 -5.14 -1.18 -2.05
CA ALA A 22 -3.92 -0.65 -1.44
C ALA A 22 -3.95 -0.74 0.10
N GLN A 23 -5.13 -0.58 0.71
CA GLN A 23 -5.32 -0.68 2.16
C GLN A 23 -5.09 -2.10 2.66
N GLU A 24 -5.66 -3.10 1.97
CA GLU A 24 -5.40 -4.51 2.28
C GLU A 24 -3.93 -4.87 2.12
N ALA A 25 -3.28 -4.38 1.05
CA ALA A 25 -1.86 -4.61 0.83
C ALA A 25 -1.02 -4.07 2.00
N CYS A 26 -1.26 -2.84 2.48
CA CYS A 26 -0.54 -2.31 3.66
C CYS A 26 -0.93 -3.06 4.94
N LYS A 27 -2.19 -3.51 5.10
CA LYS A 27 -2.61 -4.35 6.25
C LYS A 27 -1.85 -5.69 6.28
N GLN A 28 -1.63 -6.33 5.13
CA GLN A 28 -0.86 -7.57 5.02
C GLN A 28 0.62 -7.40 5.44
N THR A 29 1.19 -6.20 5.25
CA THR A 29 2.56 -5.93 5.72
C THR A 29 2.68 -5.73 7.23
N GLY A 30 1.56 -5.49 7.93
CA GLY A 30 1.56 -5.10 9.33
C GLY A 30 2.20 -3.72 9.60
N TRP A 31 2.44 -2.90 8.57
CA TRP A 31 3.02 -1.58 8.71
C TRP A 31 1.95 -0.51 8.95
N MET A 32 2.31 0.54 9.69
CA MET A 32 1.46 1.71 9.81
C MET A 32 1.26 2.38 8.44
N ILE A 33 0.01 2.69 8.10
CA ILE A 33 -0.38 3.27 6.81
C ILE A 33 0.38 4.58 6.52
N GLY A 34 0.60 5.42 7.54
CA GLY A 34 1.39 6.66 7.38
C GLY A 34 2.85 6.44 6.94
N ASN A 35 3.39 5.24 7.18
CA ASN A 35 4.76 4.86 6.84
C ASN A 35 4.83 4.06 5.53
N CYS A 36 3.69 3.60 5.01
CA CYS A 36 3.57 2.85 3.76
C CYS A 36 3.60 3.80 2.55
N TRP A 37 4.61 3.68 1.69
CA TRP A 37 4.56 4.24 0.35
C TRP A 37 4.12 3.17 -0.64
N ILE A 38 2.84 3.22 -1.05
CA ILE A 38 2.23 2.20 -1.90
C ILE A 38 2.27 2.60 -3.37
N ARG A 39 2.57 1.61 -4.21
CA ARG A 39 2.48 1.68 -5.66
C ARG A 39 1.63 0.53 -6.17
N GLU A 40 0.66 0.83 -7.04
CA GLU A 40 -0.15 -0.15 -7.76
C GLU A 40 0.46 -0.37 -9.14
N TYR A 41 0.56 -1.63 -9.56
CA TYR A 41 0.98 -1.96 -10.91
C TYR A 41 -0.18 -1.71 -11.89
N THR A 42 0.07 -0.93 -12.92
CA THR A 42 -0.93 -0.59 -13.94
C THR A 42 -0.91 -1.58 -15.09
N GLU A 43 -2.07 -1.85 -15.69
CA GLU A 43 -2.20 -2.74 -16.86
C GLU A 43 -1.39 -2.27 -18.07
N LYS A 44 -1.14 -0.95 -18.18
CA LYS A 44 -0.30 -0.35 -19.23
C LYS A 44 1.21 -0.57 -19.04
N GLY A 45 1.61 -1.31 -18.00
CA GLY A 45 3.00 -1.52 -17.62
C GLY A 45 3.57 -0.31 -16.89
N GLY A 46 3.73 -0.42 -15.58
CA GLY A 46 4.26 0.67 -14.75
C GLY A 46 3.70 0.68 -13.34
N TRP A 47 4.26 1.57 -12.51
CA TRP A 47 3.87 1.72 -11.11
C TRP A 47 3.25 3.09 -10.88
N LYS A 48 2.00 3.12 -10.44
CA LYS A 48 1.30 4.33 -10.04
C LYS A 48 1.34 4.49 -8.53
N ASN A 49 1.74 5.67 -8.04
CA ASN A 49 1.67 5.96 -6.61
C ASN A 49 0.21 5.99 -6.14
N CYS A 50 -0.11 5.20 -5.13
CA CYS A 50 -1.40 5.23 -4.45
C CYS A 50 -1.27 6.12 -3.21
N LYS A 51 -2.11 7.15 -3.13
CA LYS A 51 -2.33 7.87 -1.88
C LYS A 51 -3.44 7.11 -1.15
N LEU A 52 -3.11 6.41 -0.06
CA LEU A 52 -4.12 6.03 0.90
C LEU A 52 -4.47 7.29 1.68
N GLU A 53 -5.63 7.86 1.40
CA GLU A 53 -6.22 8.84 2.29
C GLU A 53 -6.68 8.08 3.53
N ILE A 54 -6.09 8.38 4.68
CA ILE A 54 -6.59 7.87 5.95
C ILE A 54 -7.89 8.63 6.20
N LYS A 55 -9.01 8.11 5.69
CA LYS A 55 -10.33 8.55 6.15
C LYS A 55 -10.46 8.04 7.59
N ASN A 56 -10.07 8.87 8.55
CA ASN A 56 -10.33 8.64 9.96
C ASN A 56 -11.85 8.63 10.20
N LYS A 57 -12.46 7.45 10.00
CA LYS A 57 -13.71 6.98 10.58
C LYS A 57 -13.44 5.48 10.70
N GLU A 58 -13.12 4.92 11.86
CA GLU A 58 -13.97 4.89 13.04
C GLU A 58 -13.13 5.07 14.32
N VAL A 59 -13.50 6.10 15.10
CA VAL A 59 -13.52 5.99 16.56
C VAL A 59 -14.85 5.33 16.87
N VAL A 60 -14.81 4.21 17.59
CA VAL A 60 -15.71 3.72 18.67
C VAL A 60 -15.40 2.24 18.88
#